data_AF-A0A7J9Z199-F1
#
_entry.id   AF-A0A7J9Z199-F1
#
_cell.length_a   1.000
_cell.length_b   1.000
_cell.length_c   1.000
_cell.angle_alpha   90.00
_cell.angle_beta   90.00
_cell.angle_gamma   90.00
#
_symmetry.space_group_name_H-M   'P 1'
#
loop_
_entity.id
_entity.type
_entity.pdbx_description
1 polymer ?
#
loop_
_entity_poly.entity_id
_entity_poly.type
_entity_poly.pdbx_seq_one_letter_code
_entity_poly.pdbx_strand_id
1 'polypeptide(L)'
;MSGLTRWTPRLVLALGVVHLVYGVVFSWSVLVEMAAEGVVATVHGAERGYVLWFLAAGIAMLTLGAFGTWAARTAGRLPSALGWGLVAIGLFVSIPEPISGGWLVLALGVLALGAARRSRPPVDH
;
A
#
# COMPACT_ATOMS: atom_id res chain seq x y z
N MET A 1 -23.15 3.27 -1.39
CA MET A 1 -21.75 3.11 -0.93
C MET A 1 -21.30 4.37 -0.21
N SER A 2 -20.66 4.25 0.96
CA SER A 2 -20.15 5.42 1.69
C SER A 2 -18.96 6.07 0.97
N GLY A 3 -18.71 7.36 1.22
CA GLY A 3 -17.55 8.06 0.69
C GLY A 3 -16.23 7.39 1.05
N LEU A 4 -16.10 6.87 2.28
CA LEU A 4 -14.91 6.11 2.71
C LEU A 4 -14.75 4.80 1.94
N THR A 5 -15.82 4.01 1.78
CA THR A 5 -15.81 2.76 0.99
C THR A 5 -15.37 3.02 -0.45
N ARG A 6 -15.70 4.18 -1.01
CA ARG A 6 -15.30 4.60 -2.37
C ARG A 6 -13.85 5.10 -2.41
N TRP A 7 -13.44 5.97 -1.51
CA TRP A 7 -12.17 6.69 -1.62
C TRP A 7 -10.98 5.96 -1.01
N THR A 8 -11.15 5.23 0.08
CA THR A 8 -10.04 4.52 0.73
C THR A 8 -9.24 3.63 -0.23
N PRO A 9 -9.83 2.71 -1.02
CA PRO A 9 -9.04 1.88 -1.93
C PRO A 9 -8.37 2.69 -3.06
N ARG A 10 -8.96 3.82 -3.47
CA ARG A 10 -8.33 4.73 -4.45
C ARG A 10 -7.11 5.44 -3.89
N LEU A 11 -7.14 5.83 -2.61
CA LEU A 11 -5.99 6.42 -1.94
C LEU A 11 -4.86 5.40 -1.79
N VAL A 12 -5.19 4.13 -1.49
CA VAL A 12 -4.20 3.05 -1.47
C VAL A 12 -3.58 2.83 -2.86
N LEU A 13 -4.38 2.86 -3.93
CA LEU A 13 -3.87 2.82 -5.31
C LEU A 13 -2.94 4.00 -5.60
N ALA A 14 -3.37 5.22 -5.27
CA ALA A 14 -2.58 6.43 -5.50
C ALA A 14 -1.24 6.37 -4.77
N LEU A 15 -1.23 5.88 -3.52
CA LEU A 15 0.00 5.68 -2.77
C LEU A 15 0.93 4.66 -3.43
N GLY A 16 0.37 3.56 -3.96
CA GLY A 16 1.14 2.58 -4.74
C GLY A 16 1.79 3.18 -5.99
N VAL A 17 1.04 4.01 -6.74
CA VAL A 17 1.60 4.75 -7.89
C VAL A 17 2.73 5.67 -7.44
N VAL A 18 2.55 6.43 -6.35
CA VAL A 18 3.60 7.31 -5.82
C VAL A 18 4.87 6.53 -5.48
N HIS A 19 4.76 5.35 -4.86
CA HIS A 19 5.92 4.51 -4.55
C HIS A 19 6.66 4.04 -5.80
N LEU A 20 5.93 3.59 -6.83
CA LEU A 20 6.54 3.16 -8.09
C LEU A 20 7.21 4.31 -8.82
N VAL A 21 6.52 5.44 -8.95
CA VAL A 21 7.07 6.62 -9.60
C VAL A 21 8.30 7.12 -8.85
N TYR A 22 8.24 7.19 -7.52
CA TYR A 22 9.38 7.60 -6.71
C TYR A 22 10.56 6.63 -6.89
N GLY A 23 10.34 5.33 -6.74
CA GLY A 23 11.38 4.32 -6.91
C GLY A 23 12.04 4.35 -8.29
N VAL A 24 11.25 4.54 -9.36
CA VAL A 24 11.77 4.60 -10.74
C VAL A 24 12.49 5.91 -11.02
N VAL A 25 11.89 7.06 -10.71
CA VAL A 25 12.44 8.38 -11.08
C VAL A 25 13.70 8.69 -10.28
N PHE A 26 13.68 8.43 -8.97
CA PHE A 26 14.81 8.77 -8.09
C PHE A 26 15.93 7.72 -8.10
N SER A 27 15.68 6.53 -8.68
CA SER A 27 16.67 5.45 -8.74
C SER A 27 16.92 4.96 -10.17
N TRP A 28 16.72 5.83 -11.16
CA TRP A 28 16.81 5.46 -12.57
C TRP A 28 18.17 4.88 -12.96
N SER A 29 19.27 5.50 -12.52
CA SER A 29 20.63 5.01 -12.78
C SER A 29 20.82 3.61 -12.20
N VAL A 30 20.42 3.39 -10.95
CA VAL A 30 20.49 2.10 -10.26
C VAL A 30 19.69 1.03 -11.00
N LEU A 31 18.50 1.37 -11.50
CA LEU A 31 17.68 0.43 -12.27
C LEU A 31 18.31 0.07 -13.62
N VAL A 32 18.93 1.04 -14.30
CA VAL A 32 19.65 0.79 -15.56
C VAL A 32 20.87 -0.10 -15.33
N GLU A 33 21.63 0.14 -14.26
CA GLU A 33 22.77 -0.69 -13.87
C GLU A 33 22.33 -2.11 -13.53
N MET A 34 21.30 -2.25 -12.69
CA MET A 34 20.71 -3.56 -12.40
C MET A 34 20.34 -4.27 -13.69
N ALA A 35 19.57 -3.62 -14.58
CA ALA A 35 19.15 -4.21 -15.84
C ALA A 35 20.33 -4.60 -16.77
N ALA A 36 21.42 -3.82 -16.78
CA ALA A 36 22.62 -4.11 -17.56
C ALA A 36 23.38 -5.34 -17.04
N GLU A 37 23.32 -5.60 -15.74
CA GLU A 37 23.90 -6.79 -15.10
C GLU A 37 22.98 -8.03 -15.19
N GLY A 38 21.71 -7.84 -15.53
CA GLY A 38 20.66 -8.86 -15.61
C GLY A 38 19.45 -8.55 -14.73
N VAL A 39 18.50 -9.47 -14.57
CA VAL A 39 17.35 -9.24 -13.66
C VAL A 39 17.38 -10.13 -12.42
N VAL A 40 18.23 -11.17 -12.43
CA VAL A 40 18.33 -12.15 -11.35
C VAL A 40 19.58 -11.87 -10.53
N ALA A 41 19.44 -11.91 -9.19
CA ALA A 41 20.53 -11.70 -8.24
C ALA A 41 21.29 -10.35 -8.36
N THR A 42 20.62 -9.31 -8.87
CA THR A 42 21.22 -7.97 -9.05
C THR A 42 21.04 -7.04 -7.86
N VAL A 43 20.29 -7.44 -6.84
CA VAL A 43 20.06 -6.64 -5.62
C VAL A 43 21.16 -6.92 -4.61
N HIS A 44 22.20 -6.10 -4.65
CA HIS A 44 23.31 -6.11 -3.69
C HIS A 44 23.51 -4.72 -3.10
N GLY A 45 23.84 -4.68 -1.80
CA GLY A 45 23.98 -3.43 -1.06
C GLY A 45 22.65 -2.76 -0.69
N ALA A 46 22.74 -1.75 0.17
CA ALA A 46 21.57 -1.07 0.72
C ALA A 46 20.79 -0.30 -0.37
N GLU A 47 21.49 0.40 -1.26
CA GLU A 47 20.87 1.25 -2.29
C GLU A 47 19.92 0.46 -3.21
N ARG A 48 20.39 -0.63 -3.82
CA ARG A 48 19.54 -1.50 -4.65
C ARG A 48 18.41 -2.16 -3.84
N GLY A 49 18.68 -2.47 -2.57
CA GLY A 49 17.66 -2.94 -1.63
C GLY A 49 16.54 -1.91 -1.41
N TYR A 50 16.88 -0.63 -1.26
CA TYR A 50 15.91 0.46 -1.16
C TYR A 50 15.07 0.59 -2.43
N VAL A 51 15.68 0.50 -3.62
CA VAL A 51 14.94 0.52 -4.89
C VAL A 51 13.92 -0.61 -4.94
N LEU A 52 14.35 -1.84 -4.65
CA LEU A 52 13.46 -3.00 -4.61
C LEU A 52 12.33 -2.78 -3.59
N TRP A 53 12.63 -2.23 -2.42
CA TRP A 53 11.64 -1.95 -1.38
C TRP A 53 10.53 -1.01 -1.88
N PHE A 54 10.88 0.10 -2.52
CA PHE A 54 9.90 1.03 -3.11
C PHE A 54 9.05 0.36 -4.18
N LEU A 55 9.67 -0.42 -5.08
CA LEU A 55 8.95 -1.10 -6.15
C LEU A 55 8.00 -2.18 -5.61
N ALA A 56 8.48 -3.04 -4.71
CA ALA A 56 7.69 -4.10 -4.11
C ALA A 56 6.54 -3.53 -3.27
N ALA A 57 6.79 -2.50 -2.46
CA ALA A 57 5.76 -1.81 -1.70
C ALA A 57 4.72 -1.17 -2.63
N GLY A 58 5.15 -0.52 -3.72
CA GLY A 58 4.24 0.05 -4.72
C GLY A 58 3.33 -0.99 -5.35
N ILE A 59 3.87 -2.13 -5.80
CA ILE A 59 3.09 -3.25 -6.37
C ILE A 59 2.11 -3.82 -5.33
N ALA A 60 2.55 -4.04 -4.10
CA ALA A 60 1.71 -4.53 -3.02
C ALA A 60 0.54 -3.58 -2.73
N MET A 61 0.80 -2.26 -2.65
CA MET A 61 -0.24 -1.24 -2.45
C MET A 61 -1.22 -1.20 -3.62
N LEU A 62 -0.73 -1.26 -4.87
CA LEU A 62 -1.61 -1.33 -6.03
C LEU A 62 -2.53 -2.55 -5.98
N THR A 63 -1.99 -3.71 -5.60
CA THR A 63 -2.73 -4.96 -5.47
C THR A 63 -3.80 -4.87 -4.38
N LEU A 64 -3.44 -4.36 -3.20
CA LEU A 64 -4.37 -4.16 -2.08
C LEU A 64 -5.46 -3.15 -2.40
N GLY A 65 -5.11 -2.04 -3.07
CA GLY A 65 -6.07 -1.03 -3.51
C GLY A 65 -7.02 -1.55 -4.60
N ALA A 66 -6.53 -2.37 -5.53
CA ALA A 66 -7.33 -3.02 -6.55
C ALA A 66 -8.30 -4.03 -5.93
N PHE A 67 -7.82 -4.88 -5.01
CA PHE A 67 -8.65 -5.83 -4.27
C PHE A 67 -9.70 -5.11 -3.41
N GLY A 68 -9.32 -4.02 -2.75
CA GLY A 68 -10.27 -3.17 -2.01
C GLY A 68 -11.33 -2.55 -2.92
N THR A 69 -10.95 -2.09 -4.11
CA THR A 69 -11.90 -1.57 -5.12
C THR A 69 -12.87 -2.64 -5.60
N TRP A 70 -12.36 -3.84 -5.87
CA TRP A 70 -13.16 -4.99 -6.26
C TRP A 70 -14.14 -5.37 -5.14
N ALA A 71 -13.67 -5.52 -3.90
CA ALA A 71 -14.53 -5.87 -2.76
C ALA A 71 -15.62 -4.81 -2.52
N ALA A 72 -15.28 -3.52 -2.63
CA ALA A 72 -16.25 -2.43 -2.52
C ALA A 72 -17.35 -2.50 -3.60
N ARG A 73 -17.00 -2.90 -4.83
CA ARG A 73 -17.95 -3.04 -5.95
C ARG A 73 -18.81 -4.30 -5.84
N THR A 74 -18.22 -5.43 -5.47
CA THR A 74 -18.89 -6.73 -5.45
C THR A 74 -19.72 -6.94 -4.19
N ALA A 75 -19.18 -6.56 -3.02
CA ALA A 75 -19.82 -6.80 -1.72
C ALA A 75 -20.42 -5.53 -1.08
N GLY A 76 -20.28 -4.37 -1.73
CA GLY A 76 -20.75 -3.09 -1.20
C GLY A 76 -19.97 -2.57 0.02
N ARG A 77 -18.93 -3.28 0.47
CA ARG A 77 -18.17 -3.02 1.69
C ARG A 77 -16.70 -3.38 1.56
N LEU A 78 -15.85 -2.73 2.35
CA LEU A 78 -14.44 -3.11 2.47
C LEU A 78 -14.26 -4.21 3.52
N PRO A 79 -13.38 -5.20 3.27
CA PRO A 79 -13.03 -6.20 4.27
C PRO A 79 -12.20 -5.57 5.39
N SER A 80 -12.51 -5.89 6.65
CA SER A 80 -11.72 -5.43 7.80
C SER A 80 -10.27 -5.91 7.76
N ALA A 81 -10.01 -7.05 7.09
CA ALA A 81 -8.68 -7.59 6.88
C ALA A 81 -7.77 -6.62 6.12
N LEU A 82 -8.29 -5.89 5.12
CA LEU A 82 -7.52 -4.86 4.41
C LEU A 82 -7.07 -3.75 5.38
N GLY A 83 -7.97 -3.29 6.25
CA GLY A 83 -7.66 -2.25 7.22
C GLY A 83 -6.63 -2.69 8.25
N TRP A 84 -6.79 -3.88 8.83
CA TRP A 84 -5.81 -4.42 9.77
C TRP A 84 -4.45 -4.71 9.12
N GLY A 85 -4.43 -5.20 7.88
CA GLY A 85 -3.19 -5.40 7.13
C GLY A 85 -2.42 -4.09 6.93
N LEU A 86 -3.11 -3.02 6.50
CA LEU A 86 -2.50 -1.70 6.34
C LEU A 86 -2.04 -1.09 7.67
N VAL A 87 -2.79 -1.27 8.77
CA VAL A 87 -2.35 -0.84 10.11
C VAL A 87 -1.08 -1.58 10.51
N ALA A 88 -1.03 -2.90 10.35
CA ALA A 88 0.13 -3.70 10.69
C ALA A 88 1.37 -3.28 9.87
N ILE A 89 1.22 -3.08 8.56
CA ILE A 89 2.31 -2.59 7.69
C ILE A 89 2.77 -1.19 8.15
N GLY A 90 1.82 -0.28 8.40
CA GLY A 90 2.13 1.08 8.83
C GLY A 90 2.92 1.11 10.15
N LEU A 91 2.52 0.31 11.14
CA LEU A 91 3.26 0.18 12.40
C LEU A 91 4.63 -0.45 12.20
N PHE A 92 4.71 -1.53 11.41
CA PHE A 92 5.96 -2.22 11.13
C PHE A 92 7.01 -1.32 10.47
N VAL A 93 6.58 -0.39 9.60
CA VAL A 93 7.48 0.58 8.96
C VAL A 93 7.78 1.76 9.88
N SER A 94 6.78 2.31 10.56
CA SER A 94 6.93 3.57 11.29
C SER A 94 7.65 3.44 12.63
N ILE A 95 7.62 2.25 13.26
CA ILE A 95 8.29 2.05 14.55
C ILE A 95 9.82 2.00 14.37
N PRO A 96 10.39 1.20 13.43
CA PRO A 96 11.82 1.20 13.18
C PRO A 96 12.30 2.45 12.45
N GLU A 97 11.48 3.02 11.57
CA GLU A 97 11.81 4.21 10.77
C GLU A 97 10.71 5.29 10.93
N PRO A 98 10.77 6.11 11.99
CA PRO A 98 9.73 7.10 12.28
C PRO A 98 9.65 8.24 11.25
N ILE A 99 10.73 8.52 10.52
CA ILE A 99 10.75 9.54 9.46
C ILE A 99 10.56 8.82 8.11
N SER A 100 9.41 8.18 7.95
CA SER A 100 9.07 7.41 6.75
C SER A 100 7.63 7.66 6.30
N GLY A 101 7.29 7.13 5.13
CA GLY A 101 5.91 7.11 4.63
C GLY A 101 4.97 6.15 5.39
N GLY A 102 5.48 5.38 6.36
CA GLY A 102 4.71 4.37 7.10
C GLY A 102 3.47 4.94 7.81
N TRP A 103 3.54 6.18 8.29
CA TRP A 103 2.41 6.85 8.95
C TRP A 103 1.22 7.05 8.01
N LEU A 104 1.47 7.31 6.73
CA LEU A 104 0.41 7.44 5.73
C LEU A 104 -0.27 6.09 5.49
N VAL A 105 0.48 5.00 5.43
CA VAL A 105 -0.07 3.64 5.33
C VAL A 105 -0.93 3.31 6.54
N LEU A 106 -0.45 3.65 7.74
CA LEU A 106 -1.20 3.49 8.99
C LEU A 106 -2.54 4.25 8.94
N ALA A 107 -2.52 5.52 8.53
CA ALA A 107 -3.73 6.34 8.40
C ALA A 107 -4.73 5.72 7.40
N LEU A 108 -4.25 5.23 6.25
CA LEU A 108 -5.11 4.53 5.29
C LEU A 108 -5.72 3.24 5.87
N GLY A 109 -4.98 2.52 6.70
CA GLY A 109 -5.49 1.36 7.44
C GLY A 109 -6.62 1.72 8.41
N VAL A 110 -6.46 2.81 9.16
CA VAL A 110 -7.52 3.33 10.05
C VAL A 110 -8.76 3.74 9.24
N LEU A 111 -8.58 4.41 8.10
CA LEU A 111 -9.70 4.77 7.21
C LEU A 111 -10.42 3.54 6.66
N ALA A 112 -9.68 2.48 6.29
CA ALA A 112 -10.25 1.22 5.83
C ALA A 112 -11.05 0.50 6.92
N LEU A 113 -10.58 0.51 8.17
CA LEU A 113 -11.32 -0.02 9.32
C LEU A 113 -12.60 0.81 9.58
N GLY A 114 -12.53 2.13 9.50
CA GLY A 114 -13.69 3.01 9.59
C GLY A 114 -14.74 2.72 8.51
N ALA A 115 -14.31 2.53 7.27
CA ALA A 115 -15.17 2.14 6.16
C ALA A 115 -15.84 0.76 6.38
N ALA A 116 -15.07 -0.22 6.86
CA ALA A 116 -15.56 -1.57 7.13
C ALA A 116 -16.62 -1.60 8.24
N ARG A 117 -16.45 -0.80 9.30
CA ARG A 117 -17.40 -0.72 10.42
C ARG A 117 -18.73 -0.07 10.03
N ARG A 118 -18.70 0.98 9.21
CA ARG A 118 -19.92 1.66 8.71
C ARG A 118 -20.75 0.84 7.73
N SER A 119 -20.23 -0.31 7.31
CA SER A 119 -20.90 -1.20 6.36
C SER A 119 -21.52 -2.44 7.03
N ARG A 120 -21.44 -2.58 8.36
CA ARG A 120 -22.16 -3.62 9.11
C ARG A 120 -23.59 -3.13 9.42
N PRO A 121 -24.64 -3.96 9.25
CA PRO A 121 -25.98 -3.64 9.76
C PRO A 121 -25.93 -3.48 11.30
N PRO A 122 -26.83 -2.68 11.90
CA PRO A 122 -27.06 -2.71 13.34
C PRO A 122 -27.30 -4.15 13.79
N VAL A 123 -26.71 -4.54 14.93
CA VAL A 123 -27.09 -5.79 15.59
C VAL A 123 -28.36 -5.48 16.37
N ASP A 124 -29.50 -5.95 15.86
CA ASP A 124 -30.76 -5.88 16.60
C ASP A 124 -30.65 -6.88 17.77
N HIS A 125 -30.73 -6.38 19.00
CA HIS A 125 -30.80 -7.16 20.24
C HIS A 125 -32.25 -7.27 20.71
#